data_AF-A0A4Q1B8X7-F1
#
_entry.id   AF-A0A4Q1B8X7-F1
#
_cell.length_a   1.000
_cell.length_b   1.000
_cell.length_c   1.000
_cell.angle_alpha   90.00
_cell.angle_beta   90.00
_cell.angle_gamma   90.00
#
_symmetry.space_group_name_H-M   'P 1'
#
loop_
_entity.id
_entity.type
_entity.pdbx_description
1 polymer ?
#
loop_
_entity_poly.entity_id
_entity_poly.type
_entity_poly.pdbx_seq_one_letter_code
_entity_poly.pdbx_strand_id
1 'polypeptide(L)'
;MVFSSSAVRHLRDWLELVSRGALTLRHLLPKAVLCNRSLPAGVTTPWQDDNGIPLLLIVPVTATWDGPSGTSCSRTQSALQLSYAITIHKLQGMTLDQAKIDLGAREFVVGLSFVAASQVKTLSGLTFQPGFPIERVVQSSYERNGLGTTRRLAQQDENHRQSLPYWE
;
A
#
# COMPACT_ATOMS: atom_id res chain seq x y z
N MET A 1 -7.93 10.58 -8.87
CA MET A 1 -6.73 10.94 -9.65
C MET A 1 -7.22 11.21 -11.07
N VAL A 2 -7.42 12.49 -11.43
CA VAL A 2 -7.88 12.84 -12.78
C VAL A 2 -6.65 13.29 -13.53
N PHE A 3 -6.16 12.44 -14.41
CA PHE A 3 -5.11 12.81 -15.34
C PHE A 3 -5.79 13.49 -16.55
N SER A 4 -5.30 14.65 -16.97
CA SER A 4 -5.73 15.26 -18.23
C SER A 4 -5.59 14.25 -19.37
N SER A 5 -6.60 14.17 -20.26
CA SER A 5 -6.70 13.21 -21.35
C SER A 5 -5.45 13.19 -22.24
N SER A 6 -4.72 14.32 -22.33
CA SER A 6 -3.46 14.42 -23.07
C SER A 6 -2.28 13.81 -22.31
N ALA A 7 -2.18 14.05 -21.01
CA ALA A 7 -1.14 13.48 -20.14
C ALA A 7 -1.31 11.97 -19.95
N VAL A 8 -2.56 11.46 -19.92
CA VAL A 8 -2.85 10.02 -19.89
C VAL A 8 -2.34 9.32 -21.15
N ARG A 9 -2.53 9.93 -22.32
CA ARG A 9 -2.07 9.36 -23.59
C ARG A 9 -0.56 9.23 -23.60
N HIS A 10 0.17 10.28 -23.26
CA HIS A 10 1.63 10.21 -23.21
C HIS A 10 2.16 9.23 -22.16
N LEU A 11 1.52 9.10 -21.00
CA LEU A 11 1.92 8.12 -19.99
C LEU A 11 1.60 6.68 -20.43
N ARG A 12 0.47 6.48 -21.12
CA ARG A 12 0.04 5.17 -21.66
C ARG A 12 0.92 4.74 -22.82
N ASP A 13 1.21 5.62 -23.76
CA ASP A 13 2.10 5.37 -24.90
C ASP A 13 3.52 5.06 -24.40
N TRP A 14 3.98 5.77 -23.36
CA TRP A 14 5.25 5.49 -22.71
C TRP A 14 5.26 4.13 -21.99
N LEU A 15 4.20 3.79 -21.25
CA LEU A 15 4.06 2.48 -20.60
C LEU A 15 3.93 1.33 -21.61
N GLU A 16 3.24 1.53 -22.74
CA GLU A 16 3.13 0.57 -23.83
C GLU A 16 4.50 0.33 -24.51
N LEU A 17 5.26 1.39 -24.78
CA LEU A 17 6.60 1.29 -25.37
C LEU A 17 7.60 0.59 -24.43
N VAL A 18 7.49 0.82 -23.12
CA VAL A 18 8.26 0.10 -22.09
C VAL A 18 7.84 -1.37 -22.02
N SER A 19 6.53 -1.67 -22.10
CA SER A 19 6.01 -3.05 -22.06
C SER A 19 6.39 -3.88 -23.29
N ARG A 20 6.56 -3.23 -24.45
CA ARG A 20 6.95 -3.87 -25.72
C ARG A 20 8.47 -4.07 -25.86
N GLY A 21 9.27 -3.73 -24.84
CA GLY A 21 10.71 -3.95 -24.85
C GLY A 21 11.50 -3.06 -25.82
N ALA A 22 10.87 -2.05 -26.41
CA ALA A 22 11.49 -1.16 -27.40
C ALA A 22 12.40 -0.09 -26.77
N LEU A 23 12.29 0.15 -25.46
CA LEU A 23 13.10 1.12 -24.73
C LEU A 23 13.64 0.50 -23.44
N THR A 24 14.95 0.41 -23.29
CA THR A 24 15.57 0.18 -21.98
C THR A 24 15.35 1.42 -21.12
N LEU A 25 14.73 1.23 -19.95
CA LEU A 25 14.26 2.23 -18.97
C LEU A 25 15.26 3.33 -18.53
N ARG A 26 16.51 3.31 -19.00
CA ARG A 26 17.59 4.18 -18.48
C ARG A 26 17.65 5.56 -19.11
N HIS A 27 17.11 5.79 -20.30
CA HIS A 27 17.49 7.00 -21.06
C HIS A 27 16.42 8.09 -21.22
N LEU A 28 15.18 7.90 -20.77
CA LEU A 28 14.11 8.88 -20.99
C LEU A 28 13.13 8.96 -19.81
N LEU A 29 13.64 9.15 -18.59
CA LEU A 29 12.75 9.62 -17.52
C LEU A 29 12.23 11.02 -17.91
N PRO A 30 10.92 11.27 -17.81
CA PRO A 30 10.39 12.62 -17.94
C PRO A 30 11.12 13.54 -16.98
N LYS A 31 11.58 14.70 -17.46
CA LYS A 31 12.27 15.70 -16.63
C LYS A 31 11.40 16.17 -15.47
N ALA A 32 10.08 16.14 -15.65
CA ALA A 32 9.11 16.33 -14.60
C ALA A 32 7.77 15.66 -14.94
N VAL A 33 6.97 15.39 -13.91
CA VAL A 33 5.58 14.95 -14.02
C VAL A 33 4.69 16.01 -13.36
N LEU A 34 3.67 16.48 -14.08
CA LEU A 34 2.65 17.37 -13.54
C LEU A 34 1.49 16.52 -13.00
N CYS A 35 1.17 16.68 -11.71
CA CYS A 35 0.09 15.95 -11.05
C CYS A 35 -1.05 16.92 -10.71
N ASN A 36 -2.23 16.63 -11.25
CA ASN A 36 -3.47 17.29 -10.85
C ASN A 36 -3.99 16.62 -9.56
N ARG A 37 -3.85 17.32 -8.45
CA ARG A 37 -4.40 16.94 -7.14
C ARG A 37 -4.98 18.19 -6.49
N SER A 38 -6.13 18.06 -5.83
CA SER A 38 -6.65 19.08 -4.93
C SER A 38 -5.61 19.34 -3.84
N LEU A 39 -4.94 20.49 -3.93
CA LEU A 39 -4.03 20.96 -2.92
C LEU A 39 -4.82 21.49 -1.72
N PRO A 40 -4.23 21.50 -0.51
CA PRO A 40 -4.83 22.20 0.62
C PRO A 40 -5.17 23.64 0.25
N ALA A 41 -6.29 24.14 0.77
CA ALA A 41 -6.74 25.50 0.49
C ALA A 41 -5.62 26.53 0.79
N GLY A 42 -5.37 27.42 -0.16
CA GLY A 42 -4.33 28.47 -0.04
C GLY A 42 -2.96 28.11 -0.64
N VAL A 43 -2.74 26.87 -1.10
CA VAL A 43 -1.52 26.51 -1.82
C VAL A 43 -1.70 26.78 -3.32
N THR A 44 -1.03 27.79 -3.83
CA THR A 44 -1.00 28.13 -5.26
C THR A 44 0.34 27.73 -5.89
N THR A 45 0.30 27.07 -7.05
CA THR A 45 1.49 26.75 -7.85
C THR A 45 1.57 27.63 -9.10
N PRO A 46 2.78 27.92 -9.61
CA PRO A 46 2.96 28.64 -10.89
C PRO A 46 2.39 27.88 -12.09
N TRP A 47 2.28 26.55 -11.97
CA TRP A 47 1.76 25.66 -13.00
C TRP A 47 0.27 25.42 -12.71
N GLN A 48 -0.59 25.66 -13.69
CA GLN A 48 -2.04 25.44 -13.60
C GLN A 48 -2.52 24.70 -14.86
N ASP A 49 -3.63 23.98 -14.76
CA ASP A 49 -4.30 23.40 -15.94
C ASP A 49 -5.21 24.42 -16.64
N ASP A 50 -5.85 24.00 -17.74
CA ASP A 50 -6.77 24.83 -18.52
C ASP A 50 -7.97 25.37 -17.71
N ASN A 51 -8.25 24.77 -16.55
CA ASN A 51 -9.32 25.16 -15.63
C ASN A 51 -8.81 25.96 -14.43
N GLY A 52 -7.54 26.35 -14.39
CA GLY A 52 -6.92 27.09 -13.29
C GLY A 52 -6.60 26.24 -12.05
N ILE A 53 -6.67 24.90 -12.15
CA ILE A 53 -6.33 24.02 -11.03
C ILE A 53 -4.80 23.94 -10.89
N PRO A 54 -4.25 24.19 -9.69
CA PRO A 54 -2.81 24.14 -9.47
C PRO A 54 -2.24 22.73 -9.69
N LEU A 55 -1.15 22.65 -10.46
CA LEU A 55 -0.44 21.42 -10.79
C LEU A 55 0.84 21.29 -9.94
N LEU A 56 1.02 20.11 -9.36
CA LEU A 56 2.25 19.76 -8.64
C LEU A 56 3.33 19.28 -9.60
N LEU A 57 4.50 19.90 -9.52
CA LEU A 57 5.69 19.47 -10.25
C LEU A 57 6.44 18.40 -9.46
N ILE A 58 6.54 17.19 -10.03
CA ILE A 58 7.31 16.09 -9.46
C ILE A 58 8.55 15.88 -10.33
N VAL A 59 9.71 16.19 -9.76
CA VAL A 59 11.01 15.99 -10.40
C VAL A 59 11.62 14.64 -10.00
N PRO A 60 12.40 13.99 -10.87
CA PRO A 60 13.17 12.82 -10.50
C PRO A 60 14.14 13.12 -9.35
N VAL A 61 14.20 12.20 -8.38
CA VAL A 61 15.12 12.26 -7.24
C VAL A 61 16.18 11.17 -7.42
N THR A 62 17.43 11.51 -7.15
CA THR A 62 18.56 10.57 -7.14
C THR A 62 18.88 10.18 -5.70
N ALA A 63 18.74 8.89 -5.39
CA ALA A 63 19.24 8.32 -4.14
C ALA A 63 20.57 7.61 -4.40
N THR A 64 21.54 7.76 -3.49
CA THR A 64 22.84 7.08 -3.51
C THR A 64 23.01 6.25 -2.26
N TRP A 65 23.62 5.08 -2.37
CA TRP A 65 23.93 4.21 -1.24
C TRP A 65 25.15 3.35 -1.53
N ASP A 66 25.89 2.97 -0.50
CA ASP A 66 27.04 2.10 -0.64
C ASP A 66 26.60 0.63 -0.56
N GLY A 67 27.02 -0.15 -1.55
CA GLY A 67 26.77 -1.57 -1.62
C GLY A 67 27.64 -2.37 -0.64
N PRO A 68 27.30 -3.65 -0.39
CA PRO A 68 28.05 -4.52 0.51
C PRO A 68 29.54 -4.68 0.16
N SER A 69 29.90 -4.48 -1.11
CA SER A 69 31.26 -4.56 -1.66
C SER A 69 32.02 -3.22 -1.63
N GLY A 70 31.47 -2.18 -0.99
CA GLY A 70 32.02 -0.81 -1.06
C GLY A 70 31.78 -0.12 -2.40
N THR A 71 30.98 -0.73 -3.28
CA THR A 71 30.60 -0.13 -4.57
C THR A 71 29.50 0.90 -4.34
N SER A 72 29.75 2.17 -4.70
CA SER A 72 28.72 3.20 -4.61
C SER A 72 27.66 3.01 -5.71
N CYS A 73 26.40 2.90 -5.30
CA CYS A 73 25.25 2.69 -6.16
C CYS A 73 24.37 3.95 -6.16
N SER A 74 23.69 4.21 -7.28
CA SER A 74 22.72 5.30 -7.37
C SER A 74 21.49 4.91 -8.18
N ARG A 75 20.35 5.54 -7.88
CA ARG A 75 19.11 5.40 -8.62
C ARG A 75 18.36 6.72 -8.69
N THR A 76 18.11 7.17 -9.92
CA THR A 76 17.25 8.30 -10.23
C THR A 76 15.85 7.80 -10.60
N GLN A 77 14.81 8.30 -9.94
CA GLN A 77 13.42 7.97 -10.25
C GLN A 77 12.48 9.14 -9.92
N SER A 78 11.38 9.30 -10.66
CA SER A 78 10.26 10.12 -10.19
C SER A 78 9.70 9.53 -8.92
N ALA A 79 9.39 10.36 -7.92
CA ALA A 79 8.82 9.93 -6.63
C ALA A 79 7.34 9.55 -6.75
N LEU A 80 7.03 8.64 -7.67
CA LEU A 80 5.70 8.14 -7.98
C LEU A 80 5.72 6.61 -7.97
N GLN A 81 4.76 6.03 -7.28
CA GLN A 81 4.51 4.59 -7.32
C GLN A 81 3.02 4.38 -7.55
N LEU A 82 2.66 3.42 -8.40
CA LEU A 82 1.27 2.97 -8.51
C LEU A 82 0.84 2.39 -7.16
N SER A 83 -0.35 2.78 -6.69
CA SER A 83 -0.86 2.40 -5.37
C SER A 83 -2.20 1.66 -5.40
N TYR A 84 -2.65 1.17 -6.56
CA TYR A 84 -3.85 0.32 -6.64
C TYR A 84 -3.68 -1.02 -5.93
N ALA A 85 -2.46 -1.56 -5.93
CA ALA A 85 -2.08 -2.74 -5.18
C ALA A 85 -0.79 -2.43 -4.42
N ILE A 86 -0.80 -2.66 -3.12
CA ILE A 86 0.32 -2.42 -2.22
C ILE A 86 0.44 -3.57 -1.24
N THR A 87 1.68 -3.89 -0.88
CA THR A 87 1.93 -4.98 0.06
C THR A 87 1.45 -4.60 1.46
N ILE A 88 1.02 -5.59 2.23
CA ILE A 88 0.55 -5.40 3.63
C ILE A 88 1.63 -4.69 4.47
N HIS A 89 2.91 -5.00 4.25
CA HIS A 89 4.02 -4.33 4.92
C HIS A 89 4.11 -2.83 4.60
N LYS A 90 3.82 -2.41 3.36
CA LYS A 90 3.80 -0.99 2.97
C LYS A 90 2.52 -0.28 3.41
N LEU A 91 1.47 -1.04 3.71
CA LEU A 91 0.17 -0.54 4.17
C LEU A 91 0.14 -0.18 5.66
N GLN A 92 1.17 -0.51 6.43
CA GLN A 92 1.16 -0.32 7.87
C GLN A 92 1.01 1.16 8.25
N GLY A 93 -0.03 1.48 9.04
CA GLY A 93 -0.33 2.85 9.49
C GLY A 93 -1.19 3.64 8.50
N MET A 94 -1.75 2.98 7.49
CA MET A 94 -2.69 3.58 6.54
C MET A 94 -4.13 3.25 6.94
N THR A 95 -5.05 4.18 6.72
CA THR A 95 -6.48 3.90 6.90
C THR A 95 -7.17 3.93 5.54
N LEU A 96 -7.80 2.82 5.17
CA LEU A 96 -8.48 2.60 3.91
C LEU A 96 -10.00 2.54 4.12
N ASP A 97 -10.75 3.11 3.18
CA ASP A 97 -12.22 2.98 3.17
C ASP A 97 -12.65 1.62 2.61
N GLN A 98 -11.92 1.10 1.61
CA GLN A 98 -12.18 -0.19 1.00
C GLN A 98 -10.86 -0.88 0.65
N ALA A 99 -10.79 -2.20 0.86
CA ALA A 99 -9.66 -3.02 0.45
C ALA A 99 -10.09 -4.42 0.02
N LYS A 100 -9.47 -4.87 -1.06
CA LYS A 100 -9.49 -6.26 -1.50
C LYS A 100 -8.15 -6.89 -1.16
N ILE A 101 -8.17 -7.86 -0.25
CA ILE A 101 -6.96 -8.43 0.35
C ILE A 101 -6.72 -9.82 -0.19
N ASP A 102 -5.54 -10.02 -0.77
CA ASP A 102 -5.01 -11.33 -1.12
C ASP A 102 -3.90 -11.70 -0.14
N LEU A 103 -4.12 -12.78 0.61
CA LEU A 103 -3.18 -13.30 1.61
C LEU A 103 -2.31 -14.44 1.06
N GLY A 104 -2.40 -14.73 -0.24
CA GLY A 104 -1.73 -15.85 -0.91
C GLY A 104 -2.08 -17.21 -0.31
N ALA A 105 -1.20 -18.20 -0.48
CA ALA A 105 -1.38 -19.55 0.09
C ALA A 105 -1.06 -19.64 1.60
N ARG A 106 -0.14 -18.82 2.10
CA ARG A 106 0.28 -18.80 3.52
C ARG A 106 0.76 -17.40 3.93
N GLU A 107 0.64 -17.10 5.23
CA GLU A 107 1.29 -15.94 5.81
C GLU A 107 2.79 -16.20 5.96
N PHE A 108 3.63 -15.27 5.49
CA PHE A 108 5.08 -15.35 5.70
C PHE A 108 5.49 -14.90 7.11
N VAL A 109 4.65 -14.10 7.75
CA VAL A 109 4.85 -13.54 9.08
C VAL A 109 3.52 -13.58 9.83
N VAL A 110 3.55 -13.98 11.09
CA VAL A 110 2.36 -14.07 11.95
C VAL A 110 1.69 -12.69 12.07
N GLY A 111 0.39 -12.64 11.85
CA GLY A 111 -0.41 -11.44 12.07
C GLY A 111 -0.55 -10.55 10.84
N LEU A 112 -0.08 -10.99 9.67
CA LEU A 112 -0.28 -10.26 8.41
C LEU A 112 -1.76 -10.07 8.08
N SER A 113 -2.59 -11.11 8.31
CA SER A 113 -4.03 -11.01 8.10
C SER A 113 -4.69 -9.97 9.00
N PHE A 114 -4.23 -9.89 10.26
CA PHE A 114 -4.72 -8.90 11.21
C PHE A 114 -4.33 -7.48 10.80
N VAL A 115 -3.05 -7.25 10.45
CA VAL A 115 -2.57 -5.95 9.99
C VAL A 115 -3.33 -5.50 8.74
N ALA A 116 -3.58 -6.41 7.80
CA ALA A 116 -4.29 -6.11 6.57
C ALA A 116 -5.76 -5.72 6.83
N ALA A 117 -6.45 -6.48 7.68
CA ALA A 117 -7.84 -6.19 8.05
C ALA A 117 -7.97 -4.89 8.86
N SER A 118 -7.04 -4.61 9.78
CA SER A 118 -7.09 -3.45 10.66
C SER A 118 -6.86 -2.12 9.95
N GLN A 119 -6.36 -2.12 8.71
CA GLN A 119 -6.27 -0.89 7.92
C GLN A 119 -7.63 -0.45 7.37
N VAL A 120 -8.67 -1.30 7.35
CA VAL A 120 -9.98 -0.99 6.76
C VAL A 120 -10.96 -0.51 7.84
N LYS A 121 -11.61 0.63 7.60
CA LYS A 121 -12.51 1.26 8.60
C LYS A 121 -13.76 0.45 8.91
N THR A 122 -14.33 -0.23 7.91
CA THR A 122 -15.62 -0.91 8.03
C THR A 122 -15.54 -2.33 7.45
N LEU A 123 -16.29 -3.26 8.06
CA LEU A 123 -16.38 -4.63 7.57
C LEU A 123 -16.94 -4.71 6.14
N SER A 124 -17.88 -3.81 5.78
CA SER A 124 -18.42 -3.72 4.42
C SER A 124 -17.39 -3.29 3.38
N GLY A 125 -16.33 -2.60 3.79
CA GLY A 125 -15.22 -2.21 2.93
C GLY A 125 -14.15 -3.30 2.78
N LEU A 126 -14.26 -4.41 3.50
CA LEU A 126 -13.25 -5.47 3.56
C LEU A 126 -13.69 -6.67 2.72
N THR A 127 -12.83 -7.13 1.81
CA THR A 127 -13.07 -8.37 1.06
C THR A 127 -11.78 -9.16 0.92
N PHE A 128 -11.80 -10.43 1.28
CA PHE A 128 -10.69 -11.35 1.04
C PHE A 128 -10.87 -12.07 -0.31
N GLN A 129 -9.81 -12.14 -1.12
CA GLN A 129 -9.79 -12.95 -2.33
C GLN A 129 -8.46 -13.70 -2.47
N PRO A 130 -8.47 -15.05 -2.53
CA PRO A 130 -9.63 -15.93 -2.30
C PRO A 130 -10.20 -15.73 -0.88
N GLY A 131 -11.44 -16.21 -0.65
CA GLY A 131 -12.12 -16.05 0.65
C GLY A 131 -11.25 -16.48 1.83
N PHE A 132 -11.44 -15.87 3.00
CA PHE A 132 -10.55 -16.06 4.14
C PHE A 132 -10.69 -17.49 4.73
N PRO A 133 -9.65 -18.33 4.68
CA PRO A 133 -9.71 -19.67 5.24
C PRO A 133 -9.62 -19.60 6.77
N ILE A 134 -10.69 -20.00 7.45
CA ILE A 134 -10.79 -19.95 8.92
C ILE A 134 -9.70 -20.76 9.62
N GLU A 135 -9.16 -21.79 8.95
CA GLU A 135 -8.03 -22.59 9.40
C GLU A 135 -6.80 -21.76 9.77
N ARG A 136 -6.60 -20.58 9.17
CA ARG A 136 -5.50 -19.66 9.53
C ARG A 136 -5.62 -19.09 10.94
N VAL A 137 -6.85 -18.91 11.43
CA VAL A 137 -7.10 -18.50 12.81
C VAL A 137 -6.83 -19.67 13.75
N VAL A 138 -7.26 -20.88 13.34
CA VAL A 138 -7.20 -22.09 14.16
C VAL A 138 -5.78 -22.66 14.27
N GLN A 139 -4.98 -22.68 13.20
CA GLN A 139 -3.61 -23.20 13.22
C GLN A 139 -2.69 -22.40 14.14
N SER A 140 -2.88 -21.08 14.23
CA SER A 140 -2.13 -20.23 15.18
C SER A 140 -2.31 -20.64 16.65
N SER A 141 -3.41 -21.34 16.94
CA SER A 141 -3.86 -21.79 18.26
C SER A 141 -3.47 -23.24 18.57
N TYR A 142 -3.22 -24.06 17.54
CA TYR A 142 -2.93 -25.50 17.67
C TYR A 142 -1.43 -25.81 17.67
N GLU A 143 -0.63 -25.07 16.90
CA GLU A 143 0.82 -25.30 16.82
C GLU A 143 1.59 -24.78 18.04
N ARG A 144 1.03 -23.83 18.80
CA ARG A 144 1.75 -23.19 19.91
C ARG A 144 1.53 -23.81 21.28
N ASN A 145 0.47 -24.59 21.50
CA ASN A 145 0.13 -25.07 22.84
C ASN A 145 -0.80 -26.30 22.77
N GLY A 146 -0.34 -27.43 23.30
CA GLY A 146 -1.10 -28.68 23.33
C GLY A 146 -2.54 -28.50 23.85
N LEU A 147 -3.52 -28.83 23.00
CA LEU A 147 -4.92 -29.24 23.16
C LEU A 147 -5.82 -28.73 24.33
N GLY A 148 -5.37 -27.91 25.28
CA GLY A 148 -6.17 -27.48 26.44
C GLY A 148 -5.87 -26.07 26.98
N THR A 149 -4.68 -25.52 26.72
CA THR A 149 -4.27 -24.21 27.27
C THR A 149 -4.91 -23.03 26.53
N THR A 150 -5.10 -23.11 25.21
CA THR A 150 -5.63 -22.00 24.40
C THR A 150 -7.08 -21.67 24.73
N ARG A 151 -7.92 -22.68 24.99
CA ARG A 151 -9.31 -22.48 25.44
C ARG A 151 -9.37 -21.78 26.79
N ARG A 152 -8.43 -22.09 27.68
CA ARG A 152 -8.33 -21.47 29.01
C ARG A 152 -7.86 -20.03 28.95
N LEU A 153 -6.89 -19.71 28.09
CA LEU A 153 -6.38 -18.35 27.88
C LEU A 153 -7.42 -17.45 27.20
N ALA A 154 -8.12 -17.95 26.18
CA ALA A 154 -9.21 -17.21 25.53
C ALA A 154 -10.36 -16.93 26.51
N GLN A 155 -10.70 -17.91 27.36
CA GLN A 155 -11.70 -17.70 28.42
C GLN A 155 -11.22 -16.70 29.47
N GLN A 156 -9.93 -16.70 29.81
CA GLN A 156 -9.35 -15.73 30.74
C GLN A 156 -9.33 -14.31 30.15
N ASP A 157 -9.02 -14.16 28.87
CA ASP A 157 -9.06 -12.86 28.18
C ASP A 157 -10.51 -12.33 28.07
N GLU A 158 -11.47 -13.21 27.77
CA GLU A 158 -12.89 -12.85 27.75
C GLU A 158 -13.39 -12.43 29.14
N ASN A 159 -13.04 -13.19 30.18
CA ASN A 159 -13.38 -12.83 31.57
C ASN A 159 -12.72 -11.50 31.99
N HIS A 160 -11.49 -11.24 31.54
CA HIS A 160 -10.81 -9.98 31.80
C HIS A 160 -11.48 -8.81 31.07
N ARG A 161 -11.89 -8.99 29.81
CA ARG A 161 -12.64 -7.97 29.05
C ARG A 161 -13.96 -7.62 29.74
N GLN A 162 -14.69 -8.63 30.20
CA GLN A 162 -15.94 -8.44 30.94
C GLN A 162 -15.75 -7.72 32.28
N SER A 163 -14.54 -7.72 32.84
CA SER A 163 -14.20 -7.01 34.09
C SER A 163 -13.76 -5.55 33.88
N LEU A 164 -13.58 -5.12 32.63
CA LEU A 164 -13.18 -3.75 32.34
C LEU A 164 -14.39 -2.80 32.46
N PRO A 165 -14.20 -1.61 33.06
CA PRO A 165 -15.28 -0.66 33.37
C PRO A 165 -15.92 0.03 32.14
N TYR A 166 -15.66 -0.47 30.94
CA TYR A 166 -16.10 0.11 29.67
C TYR A 166 -17.15 -0.75 28.94
N TRP A 167 -17.56 -1.89 29.52
CA TRP A 167 -18.46 -2.86 28.88
C TRP A 167 -19.81 -3.06 29.60
N GLU A 168 -20.30 -2.05 30.33
CA GLU A 168 -21.72 -1.94 30.69
C GLU A 168 -22.53 -1.18 29.62
#